data_AF-A0A8T4VJH6-F1
#
_entry.id   AF-A0A8T4VJH6-F1
#
_cell.length_a   1.000
_cell.length_b   1.000
_cell.length_c   1.000
_cell.angle_alpha   90.00
_cell.angle_beta   90.00
_cell.angle_gamma   90.00
#
_symmetry.space_group_name_H-M   'P 1'
#
loop_
_entity.id
_entity.type
_entity.pdbx_description
1 polymer ?
#
loop_
_entity_poly.entity_id
_entity_poly.type
_entity_poly.pdbx_seq_one_letter_code
_entity_poly.pdbx_strand_id
1 'polypeptide(L)'
;IEMRSPISTGKESNVFSAITKDGNYICVKIYMINAADFRRMYNYIGADKRFEGLQKKRRQIIYAWAQREYRNLILAYQAGINVPKPIAVKENVLLMEFIGDNGKAAKLLKNDLPKDMKKFSDDLTKDFKKLHKIGLIHGDLSEFNILNYNNKPVIIDFSHGVRLDYPNANDLLNRDIENLKKYFKKHNINLDIGLKDN
;
A
#
# COMPACT_ATOMS: atom_id res chain seq x y z
N ILE A 1 -19.01 6.29 -12.38
CA ILE A 1 -18.91 6.02 -10.93
C ILE A 1 -19.55 7.19 -10.21
N GLU A 2 -20.28 6.93 -9.13
CA GLU A 2 -20.86 7.97 -8.29
C GLU A 2 -20.01 8.10 -7.02
N MET A 3 -19.41 9.28 -6.80
CA MET A 3 -18.59 9.53 -5.61
C MET A 3 -19.46 9.56 -4.36
N ARG A 4 -19.00 8.92 -3.29
CA ARG A 4 -19.67 8.87 -1.99
C ARG A 4 -18.78 9.55 -0.93
N SER A 5 -18.66 8.96 0.25
CA SER A 5 -18.01 9.56 1.40
C SER A 5 -16.48 9.51 1.29
N PRO A 6 -15.77 10.51 1.84
CA PRO A 6 -14.33 10.42 2.05
C PRO A 6 -14.03 9.29 3.04
N ILE A 7 -13.01 8.49 2.73
CA ILE A 7 -12.49 7.41 3.59
C ILE A 7 -11.29 7.92 4.37
N SER A 8 -10.38 8.62 3.68
CA SER A 8 -9.15 9.16 4.26
C SER A 8 -8.73 10.43 3.54
N THR A 9 -8.20 11.40 4.27
CA THR A 9 -7.59 12.60 3.73
C THR A 9 -6.15 12.71 4.21
N GLY A 10 -5.25 13.09 3.31
CA GLY A 10 -3.82 13.09 3.58
C GLY A 10 -3.08 14.20 2.83
N LYS A 11 -1.79 14.35 3.15
CA LYS A 11 -0.92 15.36 2.52
C LYS A 11 -0.59 15.03 1.05
N GLU A 12 -0.67 13.76 0.69
CA GLU A 12 -0.30 13.24 -0.64
C GLU A 12 -1.51 12.89 -1.50
N SER A 13 -2.56 12.34 -0.89
CA SER A 13 -3.76 11.89 -1.59
C SER A 13 -5.00 11.90 -0.69
N ASN A 14 -6.16 11.92 -1.33
CA ASN A 14 -7.45 11.70 -0.68
C ASN A 14 -8.06 10.41 -1.24
N VAL A 15 -8.65 9.61 -0.36
CA VAL A 15 -9.31 8.36 -0.70
C VAL A 15 -10.80 8.51 -0.46
N PHE A 16 -11.61 8.18 -1.46
CA PHE A 16 -13.06 8.23 -1.41
C PHE A 16 -13.66 6.86 -1.72
N SER A 17 -14.84 6.60 -1.17
CA SER A 17 -15.70 5.52 -1.66
C SER A 17 -16.46 6.01 -2.91
N ALA A 18 -16.74 5.10 -3.83
CA ALA A 18 -17.62 5.35 -4.96
C ALA A 18 -18.43 4.09 -5.30
N ILE A 19 -19.55 4.27 -5.99
CA ILE A 19 -20.41 3.17 -6.44
C ILE A 19 -20.34 3.08 -7.98
N THR A 20 -20.16 1.86 -8.47
CA THR A 20 -20.19 1.54 -9.90
C THR A 20 -21.63 1.51 -10.44
N LYS A 21 -21.82 1.47 -11.76
CA LYS A 21 -23.17 1.38 -12.34
C LYS A 21 -23.92 0.11 -11.88
N ASP A 22 -23.16 -0.94 -11.57
CA ASP A 22 -23.68 -2.24 -11.14
C ASP A 22 -23.91 -2.32 -9.61
N GLY A 23 -23.81 -1.20 -8.89
CA GLY A 23 -24.05 -1.13 -7.44
C GLY A 23 -22.87 -1.55 -6.56
N ASN A 24 -21.74 -1.97 -7.13
CA ASN A 24 -20.56 -2.38 -6.36
C ASN A 24 -19.76 -1.18 -5.84
N TYR A 25 -19.28 -1.25 -4.59
CA TYR A 25 -18.39 -0.26 -4.00
C TYR A 25 -16.96 -0.40 -4.53
N ILE A 26 -16.31 0.74 -4.78
CA ILE A 26 -14.89 0.86 -5.13
C ILE A 26 -14.24 2.01 -4.34
N CYS A 27 -12.92 1.98 -4.26
CA CYS A 27 -12.10 3.07 -3.75
C CYS A 27 -11.56 3.93 -4.90
N VAL A 28 -11.59 5.25 -4.71
CA VAL A 28 -11.01 6.25 -5.61
C VAL A 28 -9.94 7.02 -4.83
N LYS A 29 -8.67 6.76 -5.13
CA LYS A 29 -7.52 7.49 -4.56
C LYS A 29 -7.07 8.56 -5.54
N ILE A 30 -7.12 9.82 -5.11
CA ILE A 30 -6.76 11.00 -5.91
C ILE A 30 -5.52 11.63 -5.30
N TYR A 31 -4.41 11.59 -6.03
CA TYR A 31 -3.17 12.24 -5.61
C TYR A 31 -3.20 13.75 -5.83
N MET A 32 -2.76 14.50 -4.84
CA MET A 32 -2.79 15.97 -4.86
C MET A 32 -1.68 16.53 -5.75
N ILE A 33 -2.03 17.39 -6.71
CA ILE A 33 -1.04 18.03 -7.59
C ILE A 33 -0.06 18.91 -6.79
N ASN A 34 -0.55 19.54 -5.73
CA ASN A 34 0.22 20.40 -4.84
C ASN A 34 0.71 19.68 -3.56
N ALA A 35 0.87 18.35 -3.61
CA ALA A 35 1.32 17.55 -2.47
C ALA A 35 2.59 18.11 -1.80
N ALA A 36 2.59 18.20 -0.47
CA ALA A 36 3.71 18.75 0.29
C ALA A 36 4.98 17.90 0.13
N ASP A 37 4.84 16.59 -0.01
CA ASP A 37 5.93 15.62 -0.10
C ASP A 37 6.49 15.42 -1.52
N PHE A 38 6.29 16.40 -2.40
CA PHE A 38 6.72 16.33 -3.81
C PHE A 38 8.21 15.95 -3.99
N ARG A 39 9.10 16.50 -3.15
CA ARG A 39 10.54 16.18 -3.21
C ARG A 39 10.81 14.70 -2.93
N ARG A 40 10.09 14.12 -1.95
CA ARG A 40 10.19 12.69 -1.62
C ARG A 40 9.69 11.85 -2.80
N MET A 41 8.53 12.17 -3.35
CA MET A 41 8.01 11.48 -4.55
C MET A 41 9.01 11.53 -5.71
N TYR A 42 9.57 12.71 -5.98
CA TYR A 42 10.57 12.89 -7.04
C TYR A 42 11.81 12.01 -6.82
N ASN A 43 12.35 11.95 -5.60
CA ASN A 43 13.51 11.09 -5.31
C ASN A 43 13.18 9.61 -5.55
N TYR A 44 12.00 9.18 -5.14
CA TYR A 44 11.57 7.81 -5.34
C TYR A 44 11.37 7.45 -6.82
N ILE A 45 10.73 8.33 -7.59
CA ILE A 45 10.55 8.13 -9.03
C ILE A 45 11.88 8.18 -9.77
N GLY A 46 12.78 9.10 -9.41
CA GLY A 46 14.05 9.29 -10.08
C GLY A 46 15.02 8.11 -9.92
N ALA A 47 14.88 7.32 -8.85
CA ALA A 47 15.69 6.12 -8.61
C ALA A 47 15.03 4.83 -9.13
N ASP A 48 13.78 4.91 -9.62
CA ASP A 48 13.05 3.76 -10.14
C ASP A 48 13.23 3.65 -11.65
N LYS A 49 13.99 2.63 -12.08
CA LYS A 49 14.30 2.37 -13.50
C LYS A 49 13.08 2.30 -14.40
N ARG A 50 11.89 1.97 -13.86
CA ARG A 50 10.62 1.91 -14.62
C ARG A 50 10.14 3.28 -15.11
N PHE A 51 10.72 4.37 -14.60
CA PHE A 51 10.39 5.75 -14.91
C PHE A 51 11.61 6.56 -15.39
N GLU A 52 12.65 5.87 -15.84
CA GLU A 52 13.81 6.51 -16.45
C GLU A 52 13.39 7.37 -17.67
N GLY A 53 14.00 8.55 -17.82
CA GLY A 53 13.64 9.49 -18.89
C GLY A 53 12.35 10.29 -18.66
N LEU A 54 11.64 10.10 -17.54
CA LEU A 54 10.45 10.89 -17.20
C LEU A 54 10.79 12.39 -17.05
N GLN A 55 9.97 13.25 -17.64
CA GLN A 55 10.12 14.69 -17.46
C GLN A 55 9.99 15.09 -15.98
N LYS A 56 10.92 15.92 -15.51
CA LYS A 56 10.96 16.44 -14.13
C LYS A 56 9.90 17.53 -13.86
N LYS A 57 8.71 17.39 -14.45
CA LYS A 57 7.57 18.28 -14.26
C LYS A 57 6.67 17.72 -13.17
N ARG A 58 6.16 18.61 -12.31
CA ARG A 58 5.37 18.23 -11.13
C ARG A 58 4.21 17.27 -11.44
N ARG A 59 3.40 17.59 -12.45
CA ARG A 59 2.28 16.73 -12.89
C ARG A 59 2.73 15.35 -13.34
N GLN A 60 3.82 15.27 -14.11
CA GLN A 60 4.35 14.00 -14.63
C GLN A 60 4.84 13.09 -13.51
N ILE A 61 5.51 13.65 -12.49
CA ILE A 61 5.94 12.92 -11.30
C ILE A 61 4.74 12.37 -10.52
N ILE A 62 3.66 13.14 -10.39
CA ILE A 62 2.45 12.73 -9.65
C ILE A 62 1.69 11.64 -10.41
N TYR A 63 1.63 11.74 -11.75
CA TYR A 63 1.05 10.69 -12.58
C TYR A 63 1.89 9.41 -12.51
N ALA A 64 3.22 9.54 -12.53
CA ALA A 64 4.13 8.41 -12.32
C ALA A 64 3.96 7.80 -10.92
N TRP A 65 3.70 8.61 -9.89
CA TRP A 65 3.43 8.15 -8.52
C TRP A 65 2.17 7.26 -8.46
N ALA A 66 1.07 7.71 -9.05
CA ALA A 66 -0.16 6.91 -9.13
C ALA A 66 0.04 5.63 -9.96
N GLN A 67 0.75 5.75 -11.09
CA GLN A 67 1.08 4.62 -11.96
C GLN A 67 1.97 3.59 -11.25
N ARG A 68 2.87 4.05 -10.37
CA ARG A 68 3.75 3.21 -9.56
C ARG A 68 2.97 2.40 -8.54
N GLU A 69 2.08 3.03 -7.77
CA GLU A 69 1.19 2.31 -6.85
C GLU A 69 0.36 1.26 -7.60
N TYR A 70 -0.25 1.65 -8.72
CA TYR A 70 -1.04 0.73 -9.55
C TYR A 70 -0.24 -0.51 -10.00
N ARG A 71 0.97 -0.30 -10.53
CA ARG A 71 1.85 -1.40 -10.98
C ARG A 71 2.25 -2.31 -9.83
N ASN A 72 2.55 -1.75 -8.66
CA ASN A 72 2.91 -2.52 -7.47
C ASN A 72 1.71 -3.34 -6.95
N LEU A 73 0.52 -2.74 -6.90
CA LEU A 73 -0.73 -3.45 -6.53
C LEU A 73 -1.04 -4.59 -7.48
N ILE A 74 -0.83 -4.42 -8.80
CA ILE A 74 -1.02 -5.51 -9.78
C ILE A 74 -0.13 -6.69 -9.43
N LEU A 75 1.17 -6.45 -9.22
CA LEU A 75 2.12 -7.52 -8.89
C LEU A 75 1.74 -8.25 -7.60
N ALA A 76 1.36 -7.51 -6.55
CA ALA A 76 0.96 -8.08 -5.28
C ALA A 76 -0.34 -8.90 -5.41
N TYR A 77 -1.35 -8.36 -6.08
CA TYR A 77 -2.64 -9.02 -6.30
C TYR A 77 -2.47 -10.32 -7.10
N GLN A 78 -1.71 -10.29 -8.21
CA GLN A 78 -1.44 -11.46 -9.05
C GLN A 78 -0.67 -12.56 -8.30
N ALA A 79 0.12 -12.19 -7.28
CA ALA A 79 0.82 -13.14 -6.42
C ALA A 79 -0.06 -13.77 -5.32
N GLY A 80 -1.34 -13.44 -5.27
CA GLY A 80 -2.27 -13.93 -4.25
C GLY A 80 -1.96 -13.40 -2.85
N ILE A 81 -1.44 -12.18 -2.77
CA ILE A 81 -1.26 -11.41 -1.52
C ILE A 81 -2.60 -10.70 -1.24
N ASN A 82 -3.01 -10.63 0.02
CA ASN A 82 -4.25 -9.97 0.39
C ASN A 82 -4.08 -8.44 0.31
N VAL A 83 -4.44 -7.87 -0.83
CA VAL A 83 -4.38 -6.43 -1.15
C VAL A 83 -5.66 -6.03 -1.90
N PRO A 84 -6.03 -4.74 -1.94
CA PRO A 84 -7.14 -4.31 -2.79
C PRO A 84 -6.87 -4.61 -4.26
N LYS A 85 -7.81 -5.25 -4.95
CA LYS A 85 -7.71 -5.47 -6.39
C LYS A 85 -7.58 -4.13 -7.13
N PRO A 86 -6.49 -3.89 -7.88
CA PRO A 86 -6.37 -2.70 -8.70
C PRO A 86 -7.35 -2.77 -9.88
N ILE A 87 -8.07 -1.68 -10.15
CA ILE A 87 -9.06 -1.61 -11.23
C ILE A 87 -8.48 -0.85 -12.42
N ALA A 88 -8.11 0.41 -12.21
CA ALA A 88 -7.57 1.26 -13.26
C ALA A 88 -6.77 2.42 -12.66
N VAL A 89 -5.85 2.98 -13.44
CA VAL A 89 -5.19 4.25 -13.12
C VAL A 89 -5.29 5.17 -14.32
N LYS A 90 -5.61 6.44 -14.09
CA LYS A 90 -5.59 7.49 -15.10
C LYS A 90 -5.08 8.76 -14.46
N GLU A 91 -4.00 9.31 -15.02
CA GLU A 91 -3.35 10.51 -14.50
C GLU A 91 -3.02 10.36 -12.99
N ASN A 92 -3.58 11.21 -12.13
CA ASN A 92 -3.38 11.19 -10.68
C ASN A 92 -4.48 10.41 -9.92
N VAL A 93 -5.32 9.64 -10.61
CA VAL A 93 -6.46 8.92 -10.03
C VAL A 93 -6.25 7.42 -10.16
N LEU A 94 -6.32 6.72 -9.03
CA LEU A 94 -6.26 5.27 -8.91
C LEU A 94 -7.62 4.72 -8.43
N LEU A 95 -8.17 3.77 -9.17
CA LEU A 95 -9.34 2.99 -8.80
C LEU A 95 -8.91 1.61 -8.32
N MET A 96 -9.44 1.18 -7.17
CA MET A 96 -9.17 -0.12 -6.58
C MET A 96 -10.39 -0.66 -5.82
N GLU A 97 -10.35 -1.92 -5.44
CA GLU A 97 -11.36 -2.58 -4.62
C GLU A 97 -11.63 -1.80 -3.32
N PHE A 98 -12.90 -1.75 -2.94
CA PHE A 98 -13.30 -1.26 -1.63
C PHE A 98 -13.21 -2.40 -0.61
N ILE A 99 -12.42 -2.19 0.45
CA ILE A 99 -12.28 -3.14 1.55
C ILE A 99 -13.16 -2.67 2.70
N GLY A 100 -14.29 -3.35 2.91
CA GLY A 100 -15.28 -3.00 3.92
C GLY A 100 -16.68 -3.47 3.54
N ASP A 101 -17.65 -3.18 4.40
CA ASP A 101 -19.03 -3.67 4.27
C ASP A 101 -20.02 -2.50 4.29
N ASN A 102 -21.07 -2.57 3.46
CA ASN A 102 -22.18 -1.61 3.44
C ASN A 102 -21.71 -0.14 3.38
N GLY A 103 -20.69 0.14 2.55
CA GLY A 103 -20.11 1.47 2.37
C GLY A 103 -19.23 1.97 3.53
N LYS A 104 -18.99 1.14 4.57
CA LYS A 104 -18.07 1.44 5.67
C LYS A 104 -16.73 0.75 5.44
N ALA A 105 -15.67 1.54 5.29
CA ALA A 105 -14.34 1.00 5.07
C ALA A 105 -13.84 0.22 6.30
N ALA A 106 -13.06 -0.83 6.06
CA ALA A 106 -12.33 -1.53 7.11
C ALA A 106 -11.39 -0.56 7.84
N LYS A 107 -11.14 -0.85 9.12
CA LYS A 107 -10.29 -0.01 9.96
C LYS A 107 -8.83 -0.45 9.83
N LEU A 108 -7.92 0.50 10.02
CA LEU A 108 -6.49 0.23 10.15
C LEU A 108 -6.23 -0.66 11.37
N LEU A 109 -5.25 -1.54 11.27
CA LEU A 109 -4.78 -2.40 12.36
C LEU A 109 -4.47 -1.60 13.63
N LYS A 110 -3.92 -0.39 13.47
CA LYS A 110 -3.72 0.57 14.59
C LYS A 110 -4.97 0.83 15.42
N ASN A 111 -6.14 0.88 14.78
CA ASN A 111 -7.40 1.33 15.36
C ASN A 111 -8.38 0.19 15.63
N ASP A 112 -8.11 -1.01 15.13
CA ASP A 112 -8.98 -2.17 15.26
C ASP A 112 -8.15 -3.45 15.30
N LEU A 113 -7.94 -3.97 16.50
CA LEU A 113 -7.13 -5.15 16.72
C LEU A 113 -7.91 -6.42 16.30
N PRO A 114 -7.24 -7.38 15.65
CA PRO A 114 -7.86 -8.66 15.33
C PRO A 114 -8.14 -9.46 16.61
N LYS A 115 -9.16 -10.32 16.57
CA LYS A 115 -9.51 -11.22 17.68
C LYS A 115 -8.38 -12.20 18.02
N ASP A 116 -7.67 -12.67 17.00
CA ASP A 116 -6.52 -13.56 17.13
C ASP A 116 -5.30 -12.89 16.51
N MET A 117 -4.52 -12.21 17.37
CA MET A 117 -3.33 -11.48 16.95
C MET A 117 -2.25 -12.40 16.39
N LYS A 118 -2.13 -13.63 16.90
CA LYS A 118 -1.12 -14.58 16.45
C LYS A 118 -1.43 -15.06 15.04
N LYS A 119 -2.65 -15.52 14.79
CA LYS A 119 -3.08 -15.93 13.45
C LYS A 119 -2.97 -14.79 12.44
N PHE A 120 -3.42 -13.59 12.82
CA PHE A 120 -3.31 -12.40 11.97
C PHE A 120 -1.86 -12.10 11.59
N SER A 121 -0.94 -12.21 12.57
CA SER A 121 0.50 -12.01 12.37
C SER A 121 1.11 -13.07 11.45
N ASP A 122 0.66 -14.32 11.53
CA ASP A 122 1.13 -15.42 10.70
C ASP A 122 0.65 -15.24 9.24
N ASP A 123 -0.62 -14.85 9.04
CA ASP A 123 -1.18 -14.53 7.72
C ASP A 123 -0.44 -13.33 7.09
N LEU A 124 -0.19 -12.28 7.86
CA LEU A 124 0.56 -11.11 7.40
C LEU A 124 1.99 -11.47 7.02
N THR A 125 2.66 -12.29 7.84
CA THR A 125 4.03 -12.73 7.58
C THR A 125 4.12 -13.56 6.31
N LYS A 126 3.13 -14.43 6.06
CA LYS A 126 3.03 -15.21 4.81
C LYS A 126 2.94 -14.29 3.60
N ASP A 127 2.09 -13.27 3.66
CA ASP A 127 1.90 -12.31 2.57
C ASP A 127 3.12 -11.39 2.38
N PHE A 128 3.77 -10.97 3.45
CA PHE A 128 5.04 -10.23 3.39
C PHE A 128 6.17 -11.04 2.75
N LYS A 129 6.31 -12.32 3.11
CA LYS A 129 7.27 -13.25 2.48
C LYS A 129 7.00 -13.44 0.99
N LYS A 130 5.73 -13.54 0.58
CA LYS A 130 5.35 -13.60 -0.85
C LYS A 130 5.74 -12.31 -1.58
N LEU A 131 5.51 -11.15 -0.96
CA LEU A 131 5.87 -9.85 -1.53
C LEU A 131 7.36 -9.80 -1.87
N HIS A 132 8.20 -10.17 -0.91
CA HIS A 132 9.64 -10.27 -1.12
C HIS A 132 10.00 -11.30 -2.21
N LYS A 133 9.36 -12.48 -2.20
CA LYS A 133 9.59 -13.54 -3.20
C LYS A 133 9.30 -13.10 -4.64
N ILE A 134 8.31 -12.23 -4.87
CA ILE A 134 8.05 -11.66 -6.20
C ILE A 134 8.96 -10.46 -6.55
N GLY A 135 9.94 -10.18 -5.69
CA GLY A 135 10.91 -9.11 -5.86
C GLY A 135 10.35 -7.71 -5.60
N LEU A 136 9.34 -7.61 -4.73
CA LEU A 136 8.71 -6.34 -4.34
C LEU A 136 8.91 -6.11 -2.83
N ILE A 137 9.31 -4.89 -2.48
CA ILE A 137 9.37 -4.41 -1.10
C ILE A 137 8.32 -3.32 -0.95
N HIS A 138 7.57 -3.32 0.15
CA HIS A 138 6.52 -2.33 0.37
C HIS A 138 7.11 -0.94 0.61
N GLY A 139 8.21 -0.88 1.37
CA GLY A 139 8.99 0.32 1.61
C GLY A 139 8.26 1.37 2.42
N ASP A 140 7.24 1.01 3.20
CA ASP A 140 6.55 1.87 4.20
C ASP A 140 5.60 1.05 5.07
N LEU A 141 5.83 -0.27 5.23
CA LEU A 141 4.87 -1.15 5.88
C LEU A 141 4.87 -0.94 7.39
N SER A 142 3.67 -0.72 7.94
CA SER A 142 3.40 -0.50 9.37
C SER A 142 1.92 -0.75 9.66
N GLU A 143 1.51 -0.64 10.93
CA GLU A 143 0.11 -0.75 11.35
C GLU A 143 -0.84 0.30 10.73
N PHE A 144 -0.27 1.34 10.12
CA PHE A 144 -1.00 2.40 9.41
C PHE A 144 -1.30 2.04 7.94
N ASN A 145 -0.64 1.02 7.40
CA ASN A 145 -0.78 0.56 6.01
C ASN A 145 -1.31 -0.88 5.95
N ILE A 146 -1.95 -1.34 7.03
CA ILE A 146 -2.60 -2.65 7.14
C ILE A 146 -4.03 -2.42 7.62
N LEU A 147 -5.01 -2.92 6.88
CA LEU A 147 -6.40 -2.99 7.35
C LEU A 147 -6.63 -4.30 8.08
N ASN A 148 -7.47 -4.25 9.11
CA ASN A 148 -8.10 -5.44 9.68
C ASN A 148 -9.50 -5.60 9.06
N TYR A 149 -9.63 -6.55 8.14
CA TYR A 149 -10.92 -6.87 7.52
C TYR A 149 -11.25 -8.33 7.81
N ASN A 150 -12.35 -8.58 8.52
CA ASN A 150 -12.77 -9.92 8.94
C ASN A 150 -11.67 -10.72 9.67
N ASN A 151 -10.87 -10.06 10.53
CA ASN A 151 -9.73 -10.64 11.23
C ASN A 151 -8.61 -11.14 10.31
N LYS A 152 -8.50 -10.58 9.09
CA LYS A 152 -7.41 -10.85 8.15
C LYS A 152 -6.69 -9.56 7.76
N PRO A 153 -5.35 -9.60 7.63
CA PRO A 153 -4.58 -8.45 7.19
C PRO A 153 -4.82 -8.16 5.71
N VAL A 154 -5.12 -6.92 5.36
CA VAL A 154 -5.08 -6.43 3.98
C VAL A 154 -4.03 -5.34 3.88
N ILE A 155 -3.00 -5.55 3.07
CA ILE A 155 -1.90 -4.57 2.90
C ILE A 155 -2.35 -3.51 1.89
N ILE A 156 -2.17 -2.24 2.23
CA ILE A 156 -2.57 -1.10 1.41
C ILE A 156 -1.42 -0.10 1.26
N ASP A 157 -1.59 0.86 0.34
CA ASP A 157 -0.63 1.93 0.05
C ASP A 157 0.74 1.47 -0.47
N PHE A 158 0.76 1.03 -1.72
CA PHE A 158 1.99 0.61 -2.39
C PHE A 158 2.74 1.74 -3.11
N SER A 159 2.44 3.00 -2.78
CA SER A 159 3.05 4.18 -3.42
C SER A 159 4.57 4.22 -3.27
N HIS A 160 5.07 3.75 -2.12
CA HIS A 160 6.49 3.69 -1.80
C HIS A 160 7.18 2.40 -2.27
N GLY A 161 6.43 1.41 -2.79
CA GLY A 161 6.95 0.09 -3.09
C GLY A 161 8.02 0.06 -4.19
N VAL A 162 9.10 -0.68 -3.95
CA VAL A 162 10.31 -0.74 -4.79
C VAL A 162 10.64 -2.17 -5.22
N ARG A 163 11.37 -2.31 -6.33
CA ARG A 163 11.98 -3.58 -6.75
C ARG A 163 13.27 -3.85 -5.96
N LEU A 164 13.73 -5.10 -5.94
CA LEU A 164 14.96 -5.48 -5.22
C LEU A 164 16.23 -4.79 -5.74
N ASP A 165 16.23 -4.33 -6.98
CA ASP A 165 17.35 -3.63 -7.61
C ASP A 165 17.30 -2.10 -7.43
N TYR A 166 16.34 -1.62 -6.64
CA TYR A 166 16.21 -0.21 -6.31
C TYR A 166 17.30 0.24 -5.32
N PRO A 167 17.85 1.46 -5.43
CA PRO A 167 18.84 1.97 -4.48
C PRO A 167 18.33 1.92 -3.05
N ASN A 168 19.08 1.30 -2.15
CA ASN A 168 18.72 1.12 -0.73
C ASN A 168 17.48 0.23 -0.50
N ALA A 169 17.19 -0.71 -1.42
CA ALA A 169 16.13 -1.70 -1.25
C ALA A 169 16.25 -2.47 0.08
N ASN A 170 17.45 -2.91 0.45
CA ASN A 170 17.68 -3.62 1.72
C ASN A 170 17.33 -2.77 2.94
N ASP A 171 17.68 -1.47 2.95
CA ASP A 171 17.33 -0.58 4.05
C ASP A 171 15.81 -0.41 4.19
N LEU A 172 15.10 -0.32 3.07
CA LEU A 172 13.64 -0.26 3.04
C LEU A 172 13.00 -1.57 3.55
N LEU A 173 13.55 -2.71 3.18
CA LEU A 173 13.11 -4.02 3.65
C LEU A 173 13.33 -4.16 5.17
N ASN A 174 14.53 -3.84 5.65
CA ASN A 174 14.86 -3.88 7.07
C ASN A 174 13.95 -2.95 7.88
N ARG A 175 13.63 -1.76 7.34
CA ARG A 175 12.68 -0.85 7.98
C ARG A 175 11.27 -1.43 8.08
N ASP A 176 10.76 -2.05 7.02
CA ASP A 176 9.46 -2.72 7.04
C ASP A 176 9.45 -3.85 8.10
N ILE A 177 10.50 -4.66 8.13
CA ILE A 177 10.69 -5.74 9.11
C ILE A 177 10.68 -5.19 10.54
N GLU A 178 11.47 -4.16 10.82
CA GLU A 178 11.58 -3.58 12.16
C GLU A 178 10.28 -2.90 12.61
N ASN A 179 9.57 -2.23 11.71
CA ASN A 179 8.24 -1.67 12.01
C ASN A 179 7.27 -2.77 12.44
N LEU A 180 7.21 -3.87 11.69
CA LEU A 180 6.35 -5.01 12.00
C LEU A 180 6.77 -5.67 13.32
N LYS A 181 8.04 -6.03 13.49
CA LYS A 181 8.55 -6.62 14.75
C LYS A 181 8.21 -5.73 15.94
N LYS A 182 8.46 -4.42 15.84
CA LYS A 182 8.17 -3.45 16.91
C LYS A 182 6.69 -3.37 17.24
N TYR A 183 5.82 -3.35 16.23
CA TYR A 183 4.38 -3.30 16.46
C TYR A 183 3.88 -4.56 17.15
N PHE A 184 4.17 -5.74 16.60
CA PHE A 184 3.69 -7.02 17.15
C PHE A 184 4.31 -7.37 18.51
N LYS A 185 5.54 -6.94 18.79
CA LYS A 185 6.15 -7.08 20.11
C LYS A 185 5.37 -6.37 21.21
N LYS A 186 4.76 -5.20 20.93
CA LYS A 186 3.87 -4.50 21.89
C LYS A 186 2.62 -5.31 22.24
N HIS A 187 2.27 -6.27 21.39
CA HIS A 187 1.14 -7.18 21.58
C HIS A 187 1.58 -8.59 21.98
N ASN A 188 2.79 -8.73 22.54
CA ASN A 188 3.38 -10.00 22.99
C ASN A 188 3.52 -11.07 21.89
N ILE A 189 3.63 -10.64 20.63
CA ILE A 189 3.90 -11.51 19.48
C ILE A 189 5.34 -11.28 19.00
N ASN A 190 6.16 -12.33 19.06
CA ASN A 190 7.47 -12.33 18.44
C ASN A 190 7.32 -12.79 16.98
N LEU A 191 7.49 -11.86 16.04
CA LEU A 191 7.45 -12.15 14.61
C LEU A 191 8.76 -12.78 14.14
N ASP A 192 8.68 -13.96 13.54
CA ASP A 192 9.77 -14.57 12.78
C ASP A 192 9.52 -14.44 11.27
N ILE A 193 10.13 -13.41 10.69
CA ILE A 193 9.98 -13.09 9.28
C ILE A 193 10.96 -13.89 8.40
N GLY A 194 12.01 -14.51 8.95
CA GLY A 194 12.93 -15.40 8.20
C GLY A 194 13.54 -14.80 6.92
N LEU A 195 13.46 -13.48 6.72
CA LEU A 195 14.16 -12.73 5.69
C LEU A 195 15.34 -12.07 6.41
N LYS A 196 16.56 -12.29 5.93
CA LYS A 196 17.75 -11.87 6.65
C LYS A 196 17.79 -10.34 6.78
N ASP A 197 17.95 -9.90 8.02
CA ASP A 197 18.66 -8.67 8.38
C ASP A 197 20.13 -8.89 7.94
N ASN A 198 20.48 -8.57 6.69
CA ASN A 198 21.89 -8.62 6.25
C ASN A 198 22.66 -7.45 6.84
#